data_AF-A0A839IN56-F1
#
_entry.id   AF-A0A839IN56-F1
#
_cell.length_a   1.000
_cell.length_b   1.000
_cell.length_c   1.000
_cell.angle_alpha   90.00
_cell.angle_beta   90.00
_cell.angle_gamma   90.00
#
_symmetry.space_group_name_H-M   'P 1'
#
loop_
_entity.id
_entity.type
_entity.pdbx_description
1 polymer ?
#
loop_
_entity_poly.entity_id
_entity_poly.type
_entity_poly.pdbx_seq_one_letter_code
_entity_poly.pdbx_strand_id
1 'polypeptide(L)'
;MASAIHSALNNPLEQLAETRRVVTVDDNHYPVEQVLFKTKEYSVFELSEKVWLAGRKLKRLAITHDHQVFSINVLAGPRDFLADYLGEGCVEWV
;
A
#
# COMPACT_ATOMS: atom_id res chain seq x y z
N MET A 1 -14.58 -58.49 -12.97
CA MET A 1 -15.08 -57.11 -13.00
C MET A 1 -13.88 -56.20 -12.88
N ALA A 2 -13.61 -55.41 -13.91
CA ALA A 2 -12.42 -54.58 -14.04
C ALA A 2 -12.78 -53.09 -13.80
N SER A 3 -11.80 -52.37 -13.25
CA SER A 3 -11.58 -50.92 -13.30
C SER A 3 -12.57 -49.98 -12.60
N ALA A 4 -12.18 -48.79 -12.12
CA ALA A 4 -10.91 -48.18 -11.75
C ALA A 4 -11.24 -46.73 -11.34
N ILE A 5 -10.38 -46.14 -10.50
CA ILE A 5 -9.97 -44.72 -10.51
C ILE A 5 -11.01 -43.69 -10.04
N HIS A 6 -10.81 -43.13 -8.84
CA HIS A 6 -10.03 -41.90 -8.60
C HIS A 6 -10.78 -40.63 -9.02
N SER A 7 -11.15 -39.84 -8.02
CA SER A 7 -10.77 -38.43 -7.89
C SER A 7 -11.84 -37.67 -7.10
N ALA A 8 -11.83 -37.84 -5.79
CA ALA A 8 -12.15 -36.70 -4.94
C ALA A 8 -10.95 -35.76 -5.07
N LEU A 9 -10.93 -34.96 -6.13
CA LEU A 9 -10.11 -33.77 -6.21
C LEU A 9 -10.62 -32.85 -5.10
N ASN A 10 -10.05 -33.02 -3.91
CA ASN A 10 -10.00 -31.97 -2.90
C ASN A 10 -9.38 -30.78 -3.60
N ASN A 11 -10.23 -29.85 -4.05
CA ASN A 11 -9.78 -28.58 -4.60
C ASN A 11 -8.91 -27.93 -3.51
N PRO A 12 -7.58 -27.83 -3.71
CA PRO A 12 -6.78 -26.96 -2.90
C PRO A 12 -7.08 -25.56 -3.45
N LEU A 13 -8.23 -25.00 -3.08
CA LEU A 13 -8.35 -23.56 -2.93
C LEU A 13 -7.50 -23.19 -1.70
N GLU A 14 -6.21 -23.49 -1.77
CA GLU A 14 -5.20 -22.73 -1.05
C GLU A 14 -5.51 -21.29 -1.44
N GLN A 15 -5.98 -20.51 -0.46
CA GLN A 15 -5.88 -19.07 -0.50
C GLN A 15 -4.42 -18.78 -0.82
N LEU A 16 -4.11 -18.60 -2.10
CA LEU A 16 -2.93 -17.87 -2.50
C LEU A 16 -3.10 -16.53 -1.81
N ALA A 17 -2.36 -16.32 -0.72
CA ALA A 17 -2.25 -15.01 -0.11
C ALA A 17 -1.80 -14.07 -1.23
N GLU A 18 -2.72 -13.27 -1.74
CA GLU A 18 -2.39 -12.31 -2.79
C GLU A 18 -1.37 -11.36 -2.19
N THR A 19 -0.13 -11.47 -2.65
CA THR A 19 0.95 -10.60 -2.18
C THR A 19 0.57 -9.16 -2.50
N ARG A 20 0.29 -8.37 -1.47
CA ARG A 20 -0.23 -7.02 -1.61
C ARG A 20 0.78 -6.02 -1.08
N ARG A 21 0.96 -4.95 -1.85
CA ARG A 21 1.78 -3.82 -1.43
C ARG A 21 1.06 -3.03 -0.34
N VAL A 22 1.74 -2.75 0.76
CA VAL A 22 1.22 -1.93 1.86
C VAL A 22 2.16 -0.78 2.18
N VAL A 23 1.59 0.31 2.66
CA VAL A 23 2.30 1.38 3.37
C VAL A 23 2.17 1.13 4.85
N THR A 24 3.28 1.04 5.57
CA THR A 24 3.29 0.81 7.03
C THR A 24 3.63 2.12 7.74
N VAL A 25 2.79 2.56 8.68
CA VAL A 25 3.01 3.74 9.55
C VAL A 25 2.54 3.40 10.96
N ASP A 26 3.38 3.60 11.98
CA ASP A 26 3.05 3.29 13.38
C ASP A 26 2.41 1.90 13.57
N ASP A 27 3.04 0.85 13.04
CA ASP A 27 2.56 -0.55 13.05
C ASP A 27 1.21 -0.81 12.33
N ASN A 28 0.64 0.18 11.66
CA ASN A 28 -0.57 0.04 10.85
C ASN A 28 -0.22 -0.17 9.38
N HIS A 29 -0.83 -1.18 8.76
CA HIS A 29 -0.63 -1.49 7.35
C HIS A 29 -1.80 -0.97 6.50
N TYR A 30 -1.48 -0.08 5.57
CA TYR A 30 -2.44 0.53 4.67
C TYR A 30 -2.27 -0.03 3.26
N PRO A 31 -3.24 -0.79 2.75
CA PRO A 31 -3.09 -1.41 1.46
C PRO A 31 -3.05 -0.39 0.32
N VAL A 32 -2.10 -0.59 -0.59
CA VAL A 32 -1.90 0.28 -1.76
C VAL A 32 -2.83 -0.17 -2.89
N GLU A 33 -3.57 0.77 -3.45
CA GLU A 33 -4.35 0.59 -4.69
C GLU A 33 -3.43 0.74 -5.91
N GLN A 34 -2.63 1.82 -5.93
CA GLN A 34 -1.71 2.11 -7.03
C GLN A 34 -0.55 3.01 -6.60
N VAL A 35 0.56 2.93 -7.34
CA VAL A 35 1.66 3.90 -7.25
C VAL A 35 1.41 4.99 -8.28
N LEU A 36 1.20 6.23 -7.84
CA LEU A 36 0.85 7.34 -8.72
C LEU A 36 2.06 7.86 -9.49
N PHE A 37 3.20 8.03 -8.82
CA PHE A 37 4.48 8.34 -9.46
C PHE A 37 5.65 8.14 -8.49
N LYS A 38 6.87 8.22 -9.02
CA LYS A 38 8.11 8.16 -8.26
C LYS A 38 9.08 9.22 -8.75
N THR A 39 9.80 9.82 -7.82
CA THR A 39 10.92 10.74 -8.07
C THR A 39 12.21 10.13 -7.52
N LYS A 40 13.30 10.90 -7.54
CA LYS A 40 14.55 10.53 -6.86
C LYS A 40 14.50 10.74 -5.34
N GLU A 41 13.46 11.39 -4.84
CA GLU A 41 13.36 11.83 -3.45
C GLU A 41 12.24 11.09 -2.71
N TYR A 42 11.14 10.78 -3.41
CA TYR A 42 9.97 10.14 -2.82
C TYR A 42 9.12 9.38 -3.85
N SER A 43 8.22 8.54 -3.35
CA SER A 43 7.19 7.85 -4.12
C SER A 43 5.81 8.18 -3.57
N VAL A 44 4.81 8.30 -4.45
CA VAL A 44 3.43 8.62 -4.05
C VAL A 44 2.53 7.41 -4.28
N PHE A 45 1.78 7.05 -3.25
CA PHE A 45 0.89 5.91 -3.22
C PHE A 45 -0.54 6.37 -3.03
N GLU A 46 -1.46 5.80 -3.80
CA GLU A 46 -2.88 5.84 -3.49
C GLU A 46 -3.24 4.58 -2.71
N LEU A 47 -3.88 4.79 -1.56
CA LEU A 47 -4.37 3.74 -0.69
C LEU A 47 -5.73 3.25 -1.19
N SER A 48 -6.02 1.97 -0.95
CA SER A 48 -7.29 1.34 -1.36
C SER A 48 -8.50 1.91 -0.62
N GLU A 49 -8.28 2.51 0.54
CA GLU A 49 -9.31 3.23 1.28
C GLU A 49 -8.76 4.51 1.89
N LYS A 50 -9.68 5.36 2.35
CA LYS A 50 -9.31 6.59 3.06
C LYS A 50 -8.99 6.26 4.51
N VAL A 51 -7.79 6.57 4.95
CA VAL A 51 -7.29 6.30 6.31
C VAL A 51 -7.25 7.57 7.14
N TRP A 52 -7.24 7.44 8.46
CA TRP A 52 -7.15 8.56 9.39
C TRP A 52 -5.73 8.63 9.97
N LEU A 53 -4.99 9.69 9.65
CA LEU A 53 -3.61 9.91 10.10
C LEU A 53 -3.46 11.36 10.55
N ALA A 54 -2.83 11.57 11.70
CA ALA A 54 -2.52 12.90 12.26
C ALA A 54 -3.68 13.93 12.16
N GLY A 55 -4.92 13.55 12.51
CA GLY A 55 -6.04 14.49 12.47
C GLY A 55 -6.81 14.53 11.15
N ARG A 56 -6.39 13.79 10.12
CA ARG A 56 -6.86 13.99 8.74
C ARG A 56 -7.24 12.69 8.05
N LYS A 57 -8.25 12.77 7.19
CA LYS A 57 -8.69 11.67 6.33
C LYS A 57 -7.97 11.72 4.98
N LEU A 58 -7.05 10.79 4.73
CA LEU A 58 -6.15 10.80 3.58
C LEU A 58 -6.40 9.58 2.68
N LYS A 59 -6.32 9.76 1.36
CA LYS A 59 -6.28 8.64 0.39
C LYS A 59 -4.89 8.44 -0.21
N ARG A 60 -4.00 9.42 -0.06
CA ARG A 60 -2.70 9.44 -0.73
C ARG A 60 -1.62 9.83 0.26
N LEU A 61 -0.51 9.12 0.18
CA LEU A 61 0.67 9.33 1.01
C LEU A 61 1.90 9.38 0.10
N ALA A 62 2.83 10.26 0.42
CA ALA A 62 4.18 10.24 -0.13
C ALA A 62 5.12 9.61 0.90
N ILE A 63 6.05 8.78 0.43
CA ILE A 63 7.09 8.19 1.26
C ILE A 63 8.44 8.51 0.63
N THR A 64 9.30 9.14 1.41
CA THR A 64 10.67 9.48 1.00
C THR A 64 11.60 8.28 1.13
N HIS A 65 12.82 8.40 0.59
CA HIS A 65 13.82 7.34 0.72
C HIS A 65 14.39 7.16 2.14
N ASP A 66 14.27 8.18 2.99
CA ASP A 66 14.60 8.16 4.41
C ASP A 66 13.40 7.78 5.30
N HIS A 67 12.41 7.07 4.73
CA HIS A 67 11.27 6.51 5.47
C HIS A 67 10.35 7.56 6.10
N GLN A 68 10.30 8.78 5.59
CA GLN A 68 9.36 9.80 6.07
C GLN A 68 8.07 9.76 5.28
N VAL A 69 6.94 9.83 5.98
CA VAL A 69 5.61 9.82 5.39
C VAL A 69 5.04 11.24 5.40
N PHE A 70 4.53 11.67 4.24
CA PHE A 70 3.92 12.98 4.09
C PHE A 70 2.51 12.89 3.50
N SER A 71 1.64 13.82 3.90
CA SER A 71 0.46 14.17 3.13
C SER A 71 0.88 14.87 1.84
N ILE A 72 0.02 14.83 0.82
CA ILE A 72 0.28 15.53 -0.44
C ILE A 72 -0.74 16.64 -0.65
N ASN A 73 -0.28 17.76 -1.22
CA ASN A 73 -1.15 18.82 -1.71
C ASN A 73 -1.17 18.80 -3.24
N VAL A 74 -2.22 18.22 -3.82
CA VAL A 74 -2.36 18.08 -5.28
C VAL A 74 -2.57 19.41 -6.01
N LEU A 75 -2.91 20.48 -5.29
CA LEU A 75 -3.08 21.82 -5.86
C LEU A 75 -1.78 22.64 -5.77
N ALA A 76 -0.80 22.17 -5.02
CA ALA A 76 0.49 22.82 -4.91
C ALA A 76 1.35 22.55 -6.15
N GLY A 77 2.23 23.51 -6.47
CA GLY A 77 3.26 23.31 -7.48
C GLY A 77 4.28 22.26 -7.03
N PRO A 78 5.21 21.83 -7.92
CA PRO A 78 6.14 20.74 -7.66
C PRO A 78 7.03 20.91 -6.42
N ARG A 79 7.24 22.15 -5.96
CA ARG A 79 8.07 22.47 -4.78
C ARG A 79 7.35 22.30 -3.45
N ASP A 80 6.03 22.41 -3.43
CA ASP A 80 5.21 22.39 -2.21
C ASP A 80 4.24 21.19 -2.22
N PHE A 81 4.59 20.16 -2.99
CA PHE A 81 3.75 18.99 -3.20
C PHE A 81 3.65 18.11 -1.94
N LEU A 82 4.76 17.96 -1.20
CA LEU A 82 4.77 17.37 0.13
C LEU A 82 4.26 18.43 1.12
N ALA A 83 3.21 18.11 1.87
CA ALA A 83 2.52 19.10 2.69
C ALA A 83 2.85 18.95 4.19
N ASP A 84 2.29 17.95 4.86
CA ASP A 84 2.49 17.74 6.30
C ASP A 84 3.24 16.44 6.52
N TYR A 85 4.24 16.46 7.41
CA TYR A 85 4.88 15.26 7.91
C TYR A 85 3.89 14.48 8.81
N LEU A 86 3.81 13.16 8.61
CA LEU A 86 2.83 12.29 9.27
C LEU A 86 3.48 11.20 10.14
N GLY A 87 4.81 11.07 10.11
CA GLY A 87 5.54 10.04 10.84
C GLY A 87 6.56 9.31 9.97
N GLU A 88 7.11 8.23 10.52
CA GLU A 88 7.98 7.32 9.80
C GLU A 88 7.17 6.15 9.21
N GLY A 89 7.63 5.63 8.07
CA GLY A 89 6.96 4.55 7.41
C GLY A 89 7.72 3.98 6.23
N CYS A 90 7.32 2.79 5.83
CA CYS A 90 7.96 2.05 4.76
C CYS A 90 6.91 1.42 3.84
N VAL A 91 7.40 0.78 2.79
CA VAL A 91 6.57 0.09 1.82
C VAL A 91 6.98 -1.37 1.83
N GLU A 92 6.02 -2.23 2.13
CA GLU A 92 6.24 -3.66 2.29
C GLU A 92 5.34 -4.45 1.34
N TRP A 93 5.68 -5.72 1.16
CA TRP A 93 4.85 -6.70 0.48
C TRP A 93 4.45 -7.74 1.52
N VAL A 94 3.13 -7.86 1.75
CA VAL A 94 2.53 -8.80 2.71
C VAL A 94 1.67 -9.83 2.00
#